data_AF-A0AAE3T662-F1
#
_entry.id   AF-A0AAE3T662-F1
#
_cell.length_a   1.000
_cell.length_b   1.000
_cell.length_c   1.000
_cell.angle_alpha   90.00
_cell.angle_beta   90.00
_cell.angle_gamma   90.00
#
_symmetry.space_group_name_H-M   'P 1'
#
loop_
_entity.id
_entity.type
_entity.pdbx_description
1 polymer ?
#
loop_
_entity_poly.entity_id
_entity_poly.type
_entity_poly.pdbx_seq_one_letter_code
_entity_poly.pdbx_strand_id
1 'polypeptide(L)'
;MNAHKLFSEAWLRCDTLAQMHAYLASTTTRALSTDELLRAEWVARVAALDSYVHELVAQGMIEVFKGQRVATPAYQKFSLRNDVVDRIRCAATPEDAAATFDLEIRRQLGFITFQTPEAIADGVRLISSLELWNEVAIQWGAPGARVNTEAKVAKRQLSLIVERRNKIAHEGDMQPVSPREPWPISSTDLREVRSFIENLVRSVDALVVCSQ
;
A
#
# COMPACT_ATOMS: atom_id res chain seq x y z
N MET A 1 -1.55 -3.28 -16.58
CA MET A 1 -0.16 -3.10 -16.09
C MET A 1 -0.09 -3.74 -14.71
N ASN A 2 0.65 -4.83 -14.52
CA ASN A 2 0.68 -5.57 -13.24
C ASN A 2 0.99 -4.63 -12.04
N ALA A 3 0.25 -4.76 -10.93
CA ALA A 3 0.43 -4.01 -9.69
C ALA A 3 1.90 -3.96 -9.21
N HIS A 4 2.64 -5.07 -9.32
CA HIS A 4 4.07 -5.13 -8.96
C HIS A 4 4.94 -4.22 -9.81
N LYS A 5 4.62 -4.10 -11.10
CA LYS A 5 5.34 -3.22 -12.03
C LYS A 5 5.10 -1.75 -11.67
N LEU A 6 3.84 -1.37 -11.43
CA LEU A 6 3.49 -0.01 -10.98
C LEU A 6 4.22 0.33 -9.68
N PHE A 7 4.22 -0.60 -8.71
CA PHE A 7 4.95 -0.45 -7.46
C PHE A 7 6.43 -0.21 -7.73
N SER A 8 7.09 -1.05 -8.54
CA SER A 8 8.52 -0.95 -8.83
C SER A 8 8.90 0.40 -9.45
N GLU A 9 8.09 0.92 -10.37
CA GLU A 9 8.29 2.25 -10.97
C GLU A 9 8.15 3.38 -9.95
N ALA A 10 7.09 3.34 -9.12
CA ALA A 10 6.91 4.31 -8.03
C ALA A 10 8.00 4.20 -6.96
N TRP A 11 8.43 2.99 -6.64
CA TRP A 11 9.45 2.68 -5.64
C TRP A 11 10.82 3.20 -6.07
N LEU A 12 11.19 3.02 -7.35
CA LEU A 12 12.44 3.54 -7.90
C LEU A 12 12.48 5.07 -7.89
N ARG A 13 11.34 5.74 -8.14
CA ARG A 13 11.26 7.20 -8.02
C ARG A 13 11.49 7.68 -6.58
N CYS A 14 11.14 6.90 -5.57
CA CYS A 14 11.45 7.24 -4.19
C CYS A 14 12.95 7.15 -3.91
N ASP A 15 13.69 6.25 -4.58
CA ASP A 15 15.16 6.18 -4.47
C ASP A 15 15.83 7.47 -4.98
N THR A 16 15.21 8.20 -5.90
CA THR A 16 15.70 9.51 -6.35
C THR A 16 15.78 10.52 -5.19
N LEU A 17 14.81 10.52 -4.27
CA LEU A 17 14.83 11.40 -3.08
C LEU A 17 15.98 11.02 -2.14
N ALA A 18 16.19 9.72 -1.93
CA ALA A 18 17.31 9.21 -1.13
C ALA A 18 18.67 9.62 -1.73
N GLN A 19 18.81 9.53 -3.05
CA GLN A 19 20.03 9.91 -3.78
C GLN A 19 20.27 11.43 -3.72
N MET A 20 19.23 12.24 -3.91
CA MET A 20 19.30 13.70 -3.77
C MET A 20 19.73 14.09 -2.35
N HIS A 21 19.16 13.45 -1.33
CA HIS A 21 19.56 13.65 0.06
C HIS A 21 21.04 13.33 0.27
N ALA A 22 21.49 12.15 -0.15
CA ALA A 22 22.88 11.73 0.03
C ALA A 22 23.87 12.66 -0.68
N TYR A 23 23.54 13.10 -1.90
CA TYR A 23 24.35 14.06 -2.65
C TYR A 23 24.43 15.41 -1.94
N LEU A 24 23.30 16.00 -1.55
CA LEU A 24 23.29 17.31 -0.88
C LEU A 24 23.95 17.26 0.49
N ALA A 25 23.72 16.21 1.27
CA ALA A 25 24.33 16.03 2.59
C ALA A 25 25.87 15.92 2.52
N SER A 26 26.42 15.43 1.40
CA SER A 26 27.87 15.31 1.18
C SER A 26 28.52 16.54 0.54
N THR A 27 27.74 17.42 -0.10
CA THR A 27 28.26 18.54 -0.91
C THR A 27 27.92 19.91 -0.35
N THR A 28 26.97 20.01 0.59
CA THR A 28 26.51 21.28 1.15
C THR A 28 26.93 21.45 2.61
N THR A 29 27.02 22.71 3.06
CA THR A 29 27.24 23.03 4.47
C THR A 29 25.98 22.76 5.29
N ARG A 30 26.13 22.48 6.60
CA ARG A 30 25.00 22.25 7.54
C ARG A 30 23.93 23.36 7.61
N ALA A 31 24.18 24.52 7.01
CA ALA A 31 23.21 25.60 6.89
C ALA A 31 22.00 25.23 6.00
N LEU A 32 22.14 24.26 5.09
CA LEU A 32 21.03 23.69 4.33
C LEU A 32 20.56 22.40 5.02
N SER A 33 19.35 22.39 5.57
CA SER A 33 18.76 21.15 6.07
C SER A 33 18.30 20.28 4.91
N THR A 34 18.79 19.04 4.86
CA THR A 34 18.38 18.03 3.87
C THR A 34 17.25 17.15 4.36
N ASP A 35 16.80 17.31 5.62
CA ASP A 35 15.81 16.45 6.25
C ASP A 35 14.45 16.45 5.54
N GLU A 36 14.11 17.55 4.84
CA GLU A 36 12.89 17.63 4.04
C GLU A 36 12.85 16.60 2.90
N LEU A 37 14.00 16.18 2.37
CA LEU A 37 14.07 15.10 1.39
C LEU A 37 13.77 13.74 2.02
N LEU A 38 14.18 13.53 3.28
CA LEU A 38 13.84 12.32 4.03
C LEU A 38 12.34 12.27 4.35
N ARG A 39 11.76 13.41 4.72
CA ARG A 39 10.30 13.54 4.95
C ARG A 39 9.51 13.28 3.68
N ALA A 40 9.93 13.87 2.56
CA ALA A 40 9.33 13.62 1.25
C ALA A 40 9.44 12.16 0.84
N GLU A 41 10.60 11.53 1.06
CA GLU A 41 10.79 10.10 0.77
C GLU A 41 9.82 9.25 1.58
N TRP A 42 9.68 9.50 2.88
CA TRP A 42 8.77 8.74 3.74
C TRP A 42 7.33 8.75 3.20
N VAL A 43 6.83 9.94 2.86
CA VAL A 43 5.48 10.10 2.30
C VAL A 43 5.37 9.36 0.97
N ALA A 44 6.37 9.49 0.09
CA ALA A 44 6.37 8.84 -1.22
C ALA A 44 6.37 7.30 -1.11
N ARG A 45 7.12 6.72 -0.16
CA ARG A 45 7.16 5.26 0.07
C ARG A 45 5.81 4.72 0.53
N VAL A 46 5.14 5.41 1.45
CA VAL A 46 3.80 5.02 1.91
C VAL A 46 2.76 5.19 0.79
N ALA A 47 2.88 6.22 -0.04
CA ALA A 47 2.03 6.40 -1.22
C ALA A 47 2.23 5.31 -2.28
N ALA A 48 3.46 4.80 -2.44
CA ALA A 48 3.75 3.67 -3.32
C ALA A 48 3.08 2.38 -2.84
N LEU A 49 3.09 2.11 -1.52
CA LEU A 49 2.35 0.99 -0.91
C LEU A 49 0.84 1.11 -1.17
N ASP A 50 0.26 2.30 -0.92
CA ASP A 50 -1.15 2.58 -1.14
C ASP A 50 -1.57 2.32 -2.60
N SER A 51 -0.80 2.86 -3.55
CA SER A 51 -1.02 2.68 -4.99
C SER A 51 -0.90 1.21 -5.42
N TYR A 52 0.06 0.47 -4.85
CA TYR A 52 0.21 -0.96 -5.08
C TYR A 52 -1.05 -1.73 -4.68
N VAL A 53 -1.58 -1.48 -3.48
CA VAL A 53 -2.76 -2.20 -2.97
C VAL A 53 -4.00 -1.84 -3.78
N HIS A 54 -4.17 -0.58 -4.17
CA HIS A 54 -5.24 -0.18 -5.09
C HIS A 54 -5.21 -1.00 -6.39
N GLU A 55 -4.04 -1.09 -7.02
CA GLU A 55 -3.91 -1.79 -8.30
C GLU A 55 -4.08 -3.30 -8.12
N LEU A 56 -3.53 -3.89 -7.06
CA LEU A 56 -3.67 -5.31 -6.73
C LEU A 56 -5.15 -5.68 -6.55
N VAL A 57 -5.89 -4.91 -5.75
CA VAL A 57 -7.29 -5.20 -5.45
C VAL A 57 -8.16 -4.99 -6.69
N ALA A 58 -7.96 -3.89 -7.42
CA ALA A 58 -8.71 -3.64 -8.66
C ALA A 58 -8.51 -4.78 -9.68
N GLN A 59 -7.26 -5.19 -9.91
CA GLN A 59 -6.95 -6.31 -10.81
C GLN A 59 -7.58 -7.62 -10.35
N GLY A 60 -7.41 -7.98 -9.08
CA GLY A 60 -7.99 -9.20 -8.55
C GLY A 60 -9.52 -9.21 -8.63
N MET A 61 -10.19 -8.07 -8.42
CA MET A 61 -11.65 -8.00 -8.57
C MET A 61 -12.10 -8.18 -10.03
N ILE A 62 -11.33 -7.66 -10.99
CA ILE A 62 -11.60 -7.89 -12.43
C ILE A 62 -11.42 -9.38 -12.77
N GLU A 63 -10.40 -10.04 -12.22
CA GLU A 63 -10.20 -11.48 -12.39
C GLU A 63 -11.39 -12.28 -11.85
N VAL A 64 -11.92 -11.90 -10.68
CA VAL A 64 -13.14 -12.52 -10.13
C VAL A 64 -14.32 -12.29 -11.08
N PHE A 65 -14.51 -11.06 -11.56
CA PHE A 65 -15.59 -10.72 -12.48
C PHE A 65 -15.53 -11.51 -13.79
N LYS A 66 -14.32 -11.75 -14.31
CA LYS A 66 -14.08 -12.57 -15.50
C LYS A 66 -14.16 -14.08 -15.25
N GLY A 67 -14.39 -14.52 -14.01
CA GLY A 67 -14.40 -15.93 -13.63
C GLY A 67 -13.00 -16.58 -13.63
N GLN A 68 -11.94 -15.78 -13.64
CA GLN A 68 -10.54 -16.24 -13.60
C GLN A 68 -10.05 -16.46 -12.17
N ARG A 69 -10.75 -15.88 -11.19
CA ARG A 69 -10.49 -16.00 -9.76
C ARG A 69 -11.78 -16.35 -9.03
N VAL A 70 -11.69 -17.20 -7.99
CA VAL A 70 -12.86 -17.58 -7.20
C VAL A 70 -13.40 -16.38 -6.42
N ALA A 71 -14.71 -16.16 -6.48
CA ALA A 71 -15.35 -15.08 -5.74
C ALA A 71 -15.31 -15.30 -4.22
N THR A 72 -14.92 -14.26 -3.48
CA THR A 72 -14.93 -14.29 -2.00
C THR A 72 -16.26 -13.80 -1.44
N PRO A 73 -16.58 -14.09 -0.16
CA PRO A 73 -17.74 -13.51 0.50
C PRO A 73 -17.73 -11.97 0.56
N ALA A 74 -16.55 -11.34 0.58
CA ALA A 74 -16.45 -9.88 0.54
C ALA A 74 -16.74 -9.34 -0.86
N TYR A 75 -16.24 -10.00 -1.92
CA TYR A 75 -16.59 -9.67 -3.30
C TYR A 75 -18.10 -9.73 -3.53
N GLN A 76 -18.78 -10.78 -3.03
CA GLN A 76 -20.23 -10.94 -3.21
C GLN A 76 -21.07 -9.83 -2.55
N LYS A 77 -20.51 -9.16 -1.54
CA LYS A 77 -21.15 -8.01 -0.87
C LYS A 77 -20.82 -6.68 -1.54
N PHE A 78 -19.83 -6.66 -2.45
CA PHE A 78 -19.48 -5.48 -3.20
C PHE A 78 -20.68 -5.02 -4.04
N SER A 79 -21.11 -3.79 -3.82
CA SER A 79 -22.33 -3.26 -4.39
C SER A 79 -22.05 -2.40 -5.60
N LEU A 80 -22.84 -2.58 -6.65
CA LEU A 80 -22.79 -1.76 -7.86
C LEU A 80 -24.02 -0.86 -7.94
N ARG A 81 -23.82 0.33 -8.49
CA ARG A 81 -24.94 1.20 -8.86
C ARG A 81 -25.73 0.58 -10.02
N ASN A 82 -27.05 0.78 -10.04
CA ASN A 82 -27.91 0.23 -11.09
C ASN A 82 -27.46 0.64 -12.50
N ASP A 83 -27.07 1.91 -12.70
CA ASP A 83 -26.58 2.39 -14.00
C ASP A 83 -25.29 1.69 -14.47
N VAL A 84 -24.46 1.21 -13.54
CA VAL A 84 -23.27 0.41 -13.86
C VAL A 84 -23.71 -1.00 -14.27
N VAL A 85 -24.63 -1.60 -13.52
CA VAL A 85 -25.17 -2.93 -13.82
C VAL A 85 -25.84 -2.95 -15.20
N ASP A 86 -26.63 -1.94 -15.54
CA ASP A 86 -27.28 -1.82 -16.84
C ASP A 86 -26.25 -1.71 -17.98
N ARG A 87 -25.21 -0.89 -17.80
CA ARG A 87 -24.12 -0.78 -18.79
C ARG A 87 -23.34 -2.09 -18.95
N ILE A 88 -23.09 -2.82 -17.87
CA ILE A 88 -22.45 -4.14 -17.92
C ILE A 88 -23.31 -5.14 -18.71
N ARG A 89 -24.63 -5.15 -18.47
CA ARG A 89 -25.56 -6.06 -19.16
C ARG A 89 -25.74 -5.75 -20.63
N CYS A 90 -25.69 -4.47 -21.00
CA CYS A 90 -25.83 -3.99 -22.38
C CYS A 90 -24.49 -3.86 -23.12
N ALA A 91 -23.37 -4.25 -22.51
CA ALA A 91 -22.05 -4.18 -23.13
C ALA A 91 -21.99 -5.04 -24.40
N ALA A 92 -21.34 -4.53 -25.45
CA ALA A 92 -21.23 -5.23 -26.73
C ALA A 92 -20.28 -6.44 -26.65
N THR A 93 -19.27 -6.37 -25.78
CA THR A 93 -18.28 -7.43 -25.56
C THR A 93 -18.05 -7.69 -24.06
N PRO A 94 -17.58 -8.89 -23.67
CA PRO A 94 -17.11 -9.15 -22.31
C PRO A 94 -16.01 -8.19 -21.84
N GLU A 95 -15.16 -7.72 -22.76
CA GLU A 95 -14.12 -6.74 -22.49
C GLU A 95 -14.70 -5.38 -22.12
N ASP A 96 -15.74 -4.92 -22.83
CA ASP A 96 -16.45 -3.67 -22.52
C ASP A 96 -17.16 -3.75 -21.16
N ALA A 97 -17.75 -4.92 -20.85
CA ALA A 97 -18.35 -5.19 -19.54
C ALA A 97 -17.30 -5.12 -18.43
N ALA A 98 -16.15 -5.76 -18.63
CA ALA A 98 -15.05 -5.74 -17.67
C ALA A 98 -14.43 -4.34 -17.50
N ALA A 99 -14.31 -3.56 -18.59
CA ALA A 99 -13.84 -2.17 -18.51
C ALA A 99 -14.82 -1.27 -17.75
N THR A 100 -16.13 -1.47 -17.94
CA THR A 100 -17.18 -0.77 -17.19
C THR A 100 -17.09 -1.10 -15.70
N PHE A 101 -16.89 -2.39 -15.37
CA PHE A 101 -16.73 -2.84 -13.99
C PHE A 101 -15.44 -2.30 -13.35
N ASP A 102 -14.30 -2.35 -14.06
CA ASP A 102 -13.01 -1.82 -13.60
C ASP A 102 -13.11 -0.32 -13.27
N LEU A 103 -13.74 0.47 -14.14
CA LEU A 103 -13.93 1.90 -13.88
C LEU A 103 -14.72 2.15 -12.59
N GLU A 104 -15.78 1.36 -12.34
CA GLU A 104 -16.58 1.50 -11.12
C GLU A 104 -15.81 1.04 -9.88
N ILE A 105 -15.05 -0.06 -9.96
CA ILE A 105 -14.19 -0.51 -8.87
C ILE A 105 -13.19 0.59 -8.52
N ARG A 106 -12.43 1.08 -9.51
CA ARG A 106 -11.43 2.13 -9.29
C ARG A 106 -12.05 3.40 -8.72
N ARG A 107 -13.25 3.77 -9.16
CA ARG A 107 -14.01 4.89 -8.60
C ARG A 107 -14.32 4.67 -7.12
N GLN A 108 -14.84 3.50 -6.74
CA GLN A 108 -15.19 3.21 -5.35
C GLN A 108 -13.94 3.07 -4.46
N LEU A 109 -12.94 2.32 -4.92
CA LEU A 109 -11.69 2.15 -4.21
C LEU A 109 -10.96 3.48 -4.05
N GLY A 110 -11.06 4.43 -4.99
CA GLY A 110 -10.41 5.74 -4.88
C GLY A 110 -10.84 6.61 -3.68
N PHE A 111 -11.91 6.24 -2.96
CA PHE A 111 -12.30 6.88 -1.70
C PHE A 111 -11.66 6.22 -0.46
N ILE A 112 -10.94 5.12 -0.65
CA ILE A 112 -10.28 4.34 0.40
C ILE A 112 -8.79 4.63 0.37
N THR A 113 -8.16 4.70 1.54
CA THR A 113 -6.70 4.80 1.67
C THR A 113 -6.17 3.48 2.20
N PHE A 114 -5.45 2.74 1.37
CA PHE A 114 -4.89 1.43 1.67
C PHE A 114 -3.49 1.52 2.30
N GLN A 115 -3.40 2.21 3.43
CA GLN A 115 -2.14 2.38 4.18
C GLN A 115 -2.15 1.63 5.51
N THR A 116 -3.30 1.60 6.20
CA THR A 116 -3.40 0.94 7.51
C THR A 116 -3.46 -0.57 7.35
N PRO A 117 -3.03 -1.33 8.37
CA PRO A 117 -3.09 -2.78 8.31
C PRO A 117 -4.49 -3.34 8.04
N GLU A 118 -5.50 -2.73 8.65
CA GLU A 118 -6.91 -3.09 8.52
C GLU A 118 -7.42 -2.81 7.11
N ALA A 119 -7.17 -1.60 6.57
CA ALA A 119 -7.61 -1.24 5.23
C ALA A 119 -7.01 -2.18 4.18
N ILE A 120 -5.72 -2.49 4.29
CA ILE A 120 -5.04 -3.42 3.37
C ILE A 120 -5.66 -4.83 3.47
N ALA A 121 -5.91 -5.33 4.69
CA ALA A 121 -6.53 -6.64 4.87
C ALA A 121 -7.96 -6.68 4.30
N ASP A 122 -8.75 -5.62 4.51
CA ASP A 122 -10.11 -5.52 3.97
C ASP A 122 -10.12 -5.46 2.44
N GLY A 123 -9.18 -4.72 1.85
CA GLY A 123 -8.96 -4.69 0.40
C GLY A 123 -8.61 -6.07 -0.16
N VAL A 124 -7.62 -6.75 0.44
CA VAL A 124 -7.22 -8.10 0.02
C VAL A 124 -8.36 -9.11 0.17
N ARG A 125 -9.23 -8.95 1.19
CA ARG A 125 -10.37 -9.85 1.41
C ARG A 125 -11.38 -9.84 0.25
N LEU A 126 -11.43 -8.77 -0.55
CA LEU A 126 -12.23 -8.71 -1.78
C LEU A 126 -11.75 -9.70 -2.85
N ILE A 127 -10.49 -10.14 -2.80
CA ILE A 127 -9.86 -10.94 -3.85
C ILE A 127 -9.21 -12.23 -3.31
N SER A 128 -9.20 -12.45 -2.01
CA SER A 128 -8.61 -13.61 -1.37
C SER A 128 -9.28 -13.90 -0.02
N SER A 129 -9.36 -15.16 0.39
CA SER A 129 -9.86 -15.55 1.72
C SER A 129 -8.77 -15.69 2.77
N LEU A 130 -7.52 -15.34 2.44
CA LEU A 130 -6.37 -15.44 3.35
C LEU A 130 -6.53 -14.53 4.57
N GLU A 131 -6.14 -15.05 5.74
CA GLU A 131 -5.87 -14.22 6.91
C GLU A 131 -4.52 -13.52 6.74
N LEU A 132 -4.52 -12.45 5.92
CA LEU A 132 -3.33 -11.82 5.35
C LEU A 132 -2.15 -11.68 6.31
N TRP A 133 -2.38 -11.11 7.48
CA TRP A 133 -1.30 -10.81 8.43
C TRP A 133 -0.70 -12.05 9.08
N ASN A 134 -1.48 -13.12 9.23
CA ASN A 134 -0.97 -14.40 9.72
C ASN A 134 -0.10 -15.07 8.65
N GLU A 135 -0.53 -15.03 7.39
CA GLU A 135 0.24 -15.56 6.26
C GLU A 135 1.54 -14.78 6.03
N VAL A 136 1.50 -13.45 6.12
CA VAL A 136 2.70 -12.60 6.09
C VAL A 136 3.65 -12.97 7.22
N ALA A 137 3.14 -13.15 8.46
CA ALA A 137 3.97 -13.56 9.59
C ALA A 137 4.61 -14.94 9.37
N ILE A 138 3.86 -15.92 8.87
CA ILE A 138 4.38 -17.25 8.52
C ILE A 138 5.49 -17.13 7.48
N GLN A 139 5.28 -16.34 6.42
CA GLN A 139 6.28 -16.12 5.38
C GLN A 139 7.54 -15.41 5.92
N TRP A 140 7.40 -14.58 6.95
CA TRP A 140 8.51 -13.95 7.66
C TRP A 140 9.16 -14.87 8.71
N GLY A 141 8.77 -16.14 8.76
CA GLY A 141 9.39 -17.16 9.60
C GLY A 141 8.79 -17.28 11.01
N ALA A 142 7.58 -16.76 11.25
CA ALA A 142 6.92 -16.90 12.54
C ALA A 142 6.66 -18.40 12.84
N PRO A 143 7.13 -18.92 13.99
CA PRO A 143 6.84 -20.30 14.37
C PRO A 143 5.36 -20.43 14.76
N GLY A 144 4.76 -21.61 14.55
CA GLY A 144 3.30 -21.83 14.66
C GLY A 144 2.64 -21.22 15.90
N ALA A 145 3.25 -21.37 17.08
CA ALA A 145 2.71 -20.81 18.34
C ALA A 145 2.76 -19.28 18.44
N ARG A 146 3.56 -18.60 17.60
CA ARG A 146 3.78 -17.14 17.62
C ARG A 146 3.20 -16.39 16.43
N VAL A 147 2.61 -17.07 15.44
CA VAL A 147 2.06 -16.43 14.22
C VAL A 147 1.20 -15.21 14.54
N ASN A 148 0.22 -15.35 15.44
CA ASN A 148 -0.66 -14.24 15.82
C ASN A 148 0.08 -13.07 16.50
N THR A 149 1.14 -13.36 17.25
CA THR A 149 1.95 -12.33 17.93
C THR A 149 2.83 -11.60 16.92
N GLU A 150 3.51 -12.31 16.03
CA GLU A 150 4.34 -11.72 14.98
C GLU A 150 3.50 -10.93 13.97
N ALA A 151 2.29 -11.42 13.64
CA ALA A 151 1.32 -10.67 12.86
C ALA A 151 0.97 -9.32 13.52
N LYS A 152 0.73 -9.30 14.84
CA LYS A 152 0.48 -8.05 15.59
C LYS A 152 1.68 -7.11 15.57
N VAL A 153 2.90 -7.64 15.64
CA VAL A 153 4.13 -6.84 15.53
C VAL A 153 4.22 -6.19 14.15
N ALA A 154 4.03 -6.96 13.07
CA ALA A 154 4.03 -6.44 11.70
C ALA A 154 2.97 -5.34 11.51
N LYS A 155 1.73 -5.59 11.97
CA LYS A 155 0.65 -4.60 11.94
C LYS A 155 1.04 -3.33 12.70
N ARG A 156 1.57 -3.46 13.92
CA ARG A 156 1.97 -2.32 14.75
C ARG A 156 3.07 -1.49 14.07
N GLN A 157 4.06 -2.15 13.47
CA GLN A 157 5.13 -1.47 12.74
C GLN A 157 4.57 -0.67 11.57
N LEU A 158 3.68 -1.24 10.75
CA LEU A 158 3.02 -0.51 9.68
C LEU A 158 2.20 0.68 10.21
N SER A 159 1.44 0.50 11.29
CA SER A 159 0.69 1.61 11.91
C SER A 159 1.61 2.77 12.30
N LEU A 160 2.76 2.50 12.91
CA LEU A 160 3.73 3.54 13.29
C LEU A 160 4.29 4.27 12.05
N ILE A 161 4.54 3.55 10.95
CA ILE A 161 5.00 4.13 9.69
C ILE A 161 3.95 5.10 9.12
N VAL A 162 2.67 4.70 9.15
CA VAL A 162 1.55 5.52 8.65
C VAL A 162 1.29 6.71 9.57
N GLU A 163 1.32 6.51 10.88
CA GLU A 163 1.21 7.60 11.86
C GLU A 163 2.29 8.66 11.62
N ARG A 164 3.56 8.24 11.42
CA ARG A 164 4.65 9.15 11.09
C ARG A 164 4.42 9.90 9.78
N ARG A 165 3.95 9.20 8.73
CA ARG A 165 3.57 9.81 7.45
C ARG A 165 2.49 10.89 7.63
N ASN A 166 1.48 10.64 8.48
CA ASN A 166 0.43 11.60 8.76
C ASN A 166 0.97 12.85 9.47
N LYS A 167 1.93 12.68 10.38
CA LYS A 167 2.62 13.83 11.02
C LYS A 167 3.33 14.70 9.99
N ILE A 168 4.05 14.07 9.07
CA ILE A 168 4.76 14.77 7.99
C ILE A 168 3.78 15.48 7.05
N ALA A 169 2.79 14.75 6.52
CA ALA A 169 1.95 15.23 5.44
C ALA A 169 0.79 16.15 5.89
N HIS A 170 0.30 16.00 7.13
CA HIS A 170 -0.92 16.67 7.58
C HIS A 170 -0.73 17.53 8.84
N GLU A 171 0.28 17.25 9.68
CA GLU A 171 0.50 17.99 10.94
C GLU A 171 1.69 18.96 10.87
N GLY A 172 2.34 19.11 9.71
CA GLY A 172 3.51 19.98 9.52
C GLY A 172 4.79 19.47 10.21
N ASP A 173 4.78 18.22 10.66
CA ASP A 173 5.88 17.53 11.32
C ASP A 173 6.47 18.19 12.58
N MET A 174 5.66 18.95 13.34
CA MET A 174 6.12 19.66 14.53
C MET A 174 5.81 18.89 15.83
N GLN A 175 6.74 18.96 16.78
CA GLN A 175 6.55 18.47 18.14
C GLN A 175 5.50 19.33 18.87
N PRO A 176 4.74 18.74 19.82
CA PRO A 176 3.65 19.44 20.51
C PRO A 176 4.12 20.39 21.62
N VAL A 177 5.39 20.30 22.04
CA VAL A 177 5.97 21.10 23.12
C VAL A 177 6.47 22.45 22.59
N SER A 178 6.45 23.49 23.44
CA SER A 178 6.94 24.83 23.09
C SER A 178 8.39 25.02 23.57
N PRO A 179 9.31 25.56 22.75
CA PRO A 179 9.12 25.95 21.35
C PRO A 179 8.91 24.73 20.45
N ARG A 180 8.05 24.87 19.42
CA ARG A 180 7.78 23.77 18.48
C ARG A 180 9.00 23.55 17.60
N GLU A 181 9.56 22.36 17.68
CA GLU A 181 10.65 21.91 16.81
C GLU A 181 10.15 20.79 15.89
N PRO A 182 10.73 20.61 14.69
CA PRO A 182 10.44 19.44 13.87
C PRO A 182 10.74 18.14 14.61
N TRP A 183 9.98 17.09 14.33
CA TRP A 183 10.35 15.75 14.79
C TRP A 183 11.65 15.30 14.10
N PRO A 184 12.59 14.65 14.83
CA PRO A 184 13.82 14.17 14.23
C PRO A 184 13.54 13.11 13.15
N ILE A 185 14.43 13.04 12.17
CA ILE A 185 14.40 12.05 11.11
C ILE A 185 15.83 11.77 10.64
N SER A 186 16.09 10.54 10.23
CA SER A 186 17.41 10.10 9.79
C SER A 186 17.31 9.14 8.62
N SER A 187 18.41 9.00 7.87
CA SER A 187 18.52 7.98 6.82
C SER A 187 18.38 6.55 7.36
N THR A 188 18.61 6.33 8.66
CA THR A 188 18.38 5.01 9.28
C THR A 188 16.90 4.69 9.33
N ASP A 189 16.08 5.65 9.75
CA ASP A 189 14.62 5.47 9.81
C ASP A 189 14.07 5.13 8.41
N LEU A 190 14.55 5.81 7.36
CA LEU A 190 14.13 5.55 5.98
C LEU A 190 14.57 4.17 5.48
N ARG A 191 15.75 3.68 5.88
CA ARG A 191 16.18 2.30 5.54
C ARG A 191 15.26 1.26 6.17
N GLU A 192 14.81 1.48 7.40
CA GLU A 192 13.87 0.58 8.09
C GLU A 192 12.50 0.60 7.42
N VAL A 193 11.95 1.79 7.13
CA VAL A 193 10.67 1.94 6.41
C VAL A 193 10.73 1.27 5.04
N ARG A 194 11.80 1.52 4.28
CA ARG A 194 12.01 0.92 2.98
C ARG A 194 12.01 -0.60 3.08
N SER A 195 12.85 -1.15 3.95
CA SER A 195 13.01 -2.60 4.08
C SER A 195 11.70 -3.28 4.49
N PHE A 196 10.96 -2.65 5.42
CA PHE A 196 9.68 -3.16 5.86
C PHE A 196 8.62 -3.16 4.75
N ILE A 197 8.38 -2.02 4.09
CA ILE A 197 7.35 -1.91 3.05
C ILE A 197 7.72 -2.79 1.84
N GLU A 198 8.98 -2.82 1.43
CA GLU A 198 9.42 -3.65 0.30
C GLU A 198 9.22 -5.15 0.60
N ASN A 199 9.57 -5.59 1.81
CA ASN A 199 9.33 -6.97 2.22
C ASN A 199 7.83 -7.29 2.32
N LEU A 200 7.02 -6.37 2.85
CA LEU A 200 5.57 -6.51 2.91
C LEU A 200 4.96 -6.67 1.52
N VAL A 201 5.30 -5.79 0.57
CA VAL A 201 4.78 -5.87 -0.80
C VAL A 201 5.17 -7.18 -1.46
N ARG A 202 6.44 -7.61 -1.35
CA ARG A 202 6.89 -8.91 -1.88
C ARG A 202 6.12 -10.07 -1.27
N SER A 203 5.86 -10.04 0.04
CA SER A 203 5.06 -11.05 0.71
C SER A 203 3.62 -11.08 0.22
N VAL A 204 2.96 -9.93 0.15
CA VAL A 204 1.58 -9.83 -0.36
C VAL A 204 1.50 -10.33 -1.81
N ASP A 205 2.45 -9.95 -2.66
CA ASP A 205 2.51 -10.36 -4.06
C ASP A 205 2.62 -11.90 -4.17
N ALA A 206 3.57 -12.50 -3.45
CA ALA A 206 3.73 -13.95 -3.40
C ALA A 206 2.49 -14.69 -2.88
N LEU A 207 1.83 -14.16 -1.84
CA LEU A 207 0.68 -14.80 -1.20
C LEU A 207 -0.61 -14.65 -2.03
N VAL A 208 -0.83 -13.51 -2.68
CA VAL A 208 -2.12 -13.16 -3.30
C VAL A 208 -2.12 -13.37 -4.82
N VAL A 209 -0.96 -13.25 -5.47
CA VAL A 209 -0.81 -13.41 -6.93
C VAL A 209 -0.32 -14.80 -7.30
N CYS A 210 0.63 -15.38 -6.55
CA CYS A 210 1.19 -16.70 -6.89
C CYS A 210 0.46 -17.90 -6.28
N SER A 211 -0.43 -17.72 -5.31
CA SER A 211 -1.18 -18.83 -4.66
C SER A 211 -2.46 -19.21 -5.41
N GLN A 212 -2.56 -18.90 -6.70
CA GLN A 212 -3.74 -19.14 -7.54
C GLN A 212 -3.51 -20.26 -8.55
#